data_AF-A0A7S0JE27-F1
#
_entry.id   AF-A0A7S0JE27-F1
#
_cell.length_a   1.000
_cell.length_b   1.000
_cell.length_c   1.000
_cell.angle_alpha   90.00
_cell.angle_beta   90.00
_cell.angle_gamma   90.00
#
_symmetry.space_group_name_H-M   'P 1'
#
loop_
_entity.id
_entity.type
_entity.pdbx_description
1 polymer ?
#
loop_
_entity_poly.entity_id
_entity_poly.type
_entity_poly.pdbx_seq_one_letter_code
_entity_poly.pdbx_strand_id
1 'polypeptide(L)'
;AAERNAGGVDDESVIAKARLLDEAAALELPPSALDDIIDRLGGKARVAEMTGRKGRMVRRSASSSQWQYEARGKADSTELECLNVAERNAFMEGKKLVAIISDAASTGISLQADARVLNRRRRVH
;
A
#
# COMPACT_ATOMS: atom_id res chain seq x y z
N ALA A 1 -27.25 12.59 47.36
CA ALA A 1 -26.20 11.64 46.93
C ALA A 1 -26.14 11.66 45.41
N ALA A 2 -25.32 12.54 44.85
CA ALA A 2 -25.09 12.62 43.42
C ALA A 2 -23.70 13.25 43.23
N GLU A 3 -22.65 12.43 43.19
CA GLU A 3 -21.34 12.91 42.79
C GLU A 3 -20.78 12.10 41.62
N ARG A 4 -20.81 12.81 40.49
CA ARG A 4 -19.69 12.99 39.55
C ARG A 4 -19.33 11.77 38.71
N ASN A 5 -20.13 11.62 37.66
CA ASN A 5 -19.69 11.13 36.36
C ASN A 5 -18.78 12.20 35.72
N ALA A 6 -17.46 11.98 35.72
CA ALA A 6 -16.50 12.86 35.04
C ALA A 6 -15.42 12.03 34.38
N GLY A 7 -15.78 11.35 33.27
CA GLY A 7 -14.83 10.88 32.27
C GLY A 7 -14.24 12.06 31.48
N GLY A 8 -13.66 13.03 32.18
CA GLY A 8 -12.96 14.16 31.59
C GLY A 8 -11.60 13.69 31.12
N VAL A 9 -11.32 13.84 29.82
CA VAL A 9 -9.97 13.67 29.29
C VAL A 9 -9.06 14.63 30.05
N ASP A 10 -8.03 14.09 30.69
CA ASP A 10 -7.04 14.83 31.47
C ASP A 10 -6.30 15.85 30.56
N ASP A 11 -6.27 17.13 30.96
CA ASP A 11 -5.75 18.23 30.13
C ASP A 11 -4.26 18.05 29.79
N GLU A 12 -3.48 17.44 30.68
CA GLU A 12 -2.07 17.11 30.45
C GLU A 12 -1.93 16.08 29.32
N SER A 13 -2.83 15.09 29.28
CA SER A 13 -2.89 14.09 28.22
C SER A 13 -3.20 14.69 26.85
N VAL A 14 -4.04 15.73 26.79
CA VAL A 14 -4.34 16.44 25.53
C VAL A 14 -3.12 17.20 25.03
N ILE A 15 -2.41 17.90 25.92
CA ILE A 15 -1.19 18.66 25.59
C ILE A 15 -0.07 17.72 25.15
N ALA A 16 0.16 16.62 25.88
CA ALA A 16 1.17 15.62 25.53
C ALA A 16 0.89 14.99 24.15
N LYS A 17 -0.38 14.66 23.86
CA LYS A 17 -0.79 14.16 22.55
C LYS A 17 -0.49 15.15 21.43
N ALA A 18 -0.82 16.44 21.62
CA ALA A 18 -0.54 17.47 20.62
C ALA A 18 0.97 17.59 20.34
N ARG A 19 1.78 17.64 21.40
CA ARG A 19 3.25 17.71 21.28
C ARG A 19 3.83 16.51 20.52
N LEU A 20 3.38 15.31 20.84
CA LEU A 20 3.84 14.09 20.16
C LEU A 20 3.41 14.04 18.69
N LEU A 21 2.24 14.58 18.34
CA LEU A 21 1.80 14.69 16.95
C LEU A 21 2.66 15.70 16.17
N ASP A 22 3.01 16.83 16.78
CA ASP A 22 3.90 17.83 16.16
C ASP A 22 5.32 17.27 15.95
N GLU A 23 5.87 16.59 16.96
CA GLU A 23 7.16 15.89 16.86
C GLU A 23 7.12 14.80 15.77
N ALA A 24 6.05 13.99 15.73
CA ALA A 24 5.90 12.95 14.71
C ALA A 24 5.74 13.52 13.30
N ALA A 25 5.06 14.66 13.14
CA ALA A 25 4.90 15.35 11.86
C ALA A 25 6.22 15.98 11.36
N ALA A 26 7.11 16.35 12.28
CA ALA A 26 8.44 16.89 11.96
C ALA A 26 9.46 15.81 11.55
N LEU A 27 9.15 14.52 11.74
CA LEU A 27 10.04 13.44 11.32
C LEU A 27 10.06 13.31 9.79
N GLU A 28 11.24 13.45 9.20
CA GLU A 28 11.51 13.05 7.83
C GLU A 28 11.65 11.52 7.77
N LEU A 29 10.52 10.83 7.65
CA LEU A 29 10.53 9.38 7.49
C LEU A 29 10.98 9.01 6.07
N PRO A 30 11.89 8.02 5.93
CA PRO A 30 12.26 7.51 4.62
C PRO A 30 11.02 6.94 3.92
N PRO A 31 10.97 6.96 2.57
CA PRO A 31 9.88 6.33 1.85
C PRO A 31 9.79 4.85 2.23
N SER A 32 8.56 4.34 2.29
CA SER A 32 8.32 2.92 2.53
C SER A 32 9.18 2.08 1.58
N ALA A 33 9.91 1.09 2.11
CA ALA A 33 10.83 0.28 1.31
C ALA A 33 10.14 -0.37 0.09
N LEU A 34 8.86 -0.75 0.23
CA LEU A 34 8.13 -1.31 -0.90
C LEU A 34 7.81 -0.26 -1.97
N ASP A 35 7.52 0.97 -1.56
CA ASP A 35 7.18 2.04 -2.49
C ASP A 35 8.42 2.46 -3.30
N ASP A 36 9.61 2.46 -2.67
CA ASP A 36 10.90 2.65 -3.35
C ASP A 36 11.18 1.51 -4.35
N ILE A 37 10.96 0.25 -3.97
CA ILE A 37 11.07 -0.90 -4.88
C ILE A 37 10.12 -0.74 -6.08
N ILE A 38 8.85 -0.38 -5.83
CA ILE A 38 7.85 -0.18 -6.88
C ILE A 38 8.29 0.95 -7.82
N ASP A 39 8.77 2.09 -7.28
CA ASP A 39 9.25 3.23 -8.07
C ASP A 39 10.40 2.82 -9.00
N ARG A 40 11.43 2.17 -8.45
CA ARG A 40 12.61 1.69 -9.20
C ARG A 40 12.27 0.68 -10.29
N LEU A 41 11.20 -0.10 -10.11
CA LEU A 41 10.70 -1.06 -11.10
C LEU A 41 9.82 -0.42 -12.20
N GLY A 42 9.72 0.92 -12.22
CA GLY A 42 8.93 1.67 -13.19
C GLY A 42 7.52 2.01 -12.71
N GLY A 43 7.31 1.99 -11.40
CA GLY A 43 6.08 2.41 -10.74
C GLY A 43 4.90 1.46 -10.90
N LYS A 44 3.73 1.91 -10.42
CA LYS A 44 2.48 1.14 -10.45
C LYS A 44 2.04 0.68 -11.85
N ALA A 45 2.51 1.34 -12.90
CA ALA A 45 2.18 0.98 -14.28
C ALA A 45 2.88 -0.32 -14.73
N ARG A 46 4.02 -0.66 -14.12
CA ARG A 46 4.86 -1.80 -14.50
C ARG A 46 4.80 -2.96 -13.49
N VAL A 47 4.45 -2.64 -12.24
CA VAL A 47 4.39 -3.58 -11.12
C VAL A 47 2.94 -3.89 -10.75
N ALA A 48 2.61 -5.19 -10.76
CA ALA A 48 1.36 -5.71 -10.23
C ALA A 48 1.48 -5.88 -8.71
N GLU A 49 0.85 -4.99 -7.96
CA GLU A 49 0.90 -4.98 -6.50
C GLU A 49 -0.35 -5.66 -5.93
N MET A 50 -0.20 -6.88 -5.41
CA MET A 50 -1.26 -7.64 -4.74
C MET A 50 -0.94 -7.71 -3.24
N THR A 51 -1.27 -6.62 -2.55
CA THR A 51 -0.99 -6.45 -1.12
C THR A 51 -2.24 -6.00 -0.36
N GLY A 52 -2.22 -6.11 0.96
CA GLY A 52 -3.32 -5.64 1.83
C GLY A 52 -3.27 -4.15 2.22
N ARG A 53 -2.26 -3.39 1.77
CA ARG A 53 -2.11 -1.99 2.18
C ARG A 53 -3.15 -1.09 1.49
N LYS A 54 -3.70 -0.12 2.24
CA LYS A 54 -4.76 0.79 1.78
C LYS A 54 -4.24 1.96 0.94
N GLY A 55 -2.96 2.28 1.07
CA GLY A 55 -2.31 3.31 0.29
C GLY A 55 -0.81 3.11 0.21
N ARG A 56 -0.19 3.93 -0.61
CA ARG A 56 1.25 3.93 -0.92
C ARG A 56 1.72 5.36 -1.11
N MET A 57 3.02 5.58 -0.98
CA MET A 57 3.66 6.79 -1.47
C MET A 57 4.05 6.62 -2.94
N VAL A 58 3.79 7.62 -3.76
CA VAL A 58 4.23 7.68 -5.16
C VAL A 58 5.02 8.96 -5.41
N ARG A 59 6.07 8.91 -6.24
CA ARG A 59 6.77 10.13 -6.66
C ARG A 59 5.92 10.88 -7.67
N ARG A 60 5.90 12.21 -7.55
CA ARG A 60 5.16 13.09 -8.49
C ARG A 60 5.70 12.99 -9.91
N SER A 61 7.00 12.75 -10.06
CA SER A 61 7.65 12.46 -11.34
C SER A 61 8.93 11.65 -11.09
N ALA A 62 9.44 10.97 -12.11
CA ALA A 62 10.65 10.15 -12.01
C ALA A 62 11.91 10.94 -11.54
N SER A 63 11.93 12.26 -11.76
CA SER A 63 13.02 13.15 -11.35
C SER A 63 12.75 13.91 -10.03
N SER A 64 11.52 13.88 -9.51
CA SER A 64 11.15 14.66 -8.32
C SER A 64 11.44 13.91 -7.03
N SER A 65 12.07 14.56 -6.05
CA SER A 65 12.20 14.00 -4.70
C SER A 65 10.90 14.08 -3.88
N GLN A 66 9.83 14.64 -4.46
CA GLN A 66 8.55 14.79 -3.77
C GLN A 66 7.70 13.53 -3.87
N TRP A 67 7.33 13.01 -2.71
CA TRP A 67 6.40 11.91 -2.55
C TRP A 67 5.00 12.42 -2.21
N GLN A 68 3.99 11.71 -2.70
CA GLN A 68 2.59 11.99 -2.39
C GLN A 68 1.89 10.69 -2.00
N TYR A 69 0.99 10.77 -1.03
CA TYR A 69 0.16 9.63 -0.66
C TYR A 69 -0.90 9.38 -1.73
N GLU A 70 -1.04 8.13 -2.14
CA GLU A 70 -2.07 7.65 -3.05
C GLU A 70 -2.81 6.46 -2.41
N ALA A 71 -4.13 6.58 -2.30
CA ALA A 71 -4.96 5.45 -1.90
C ALA A 71 -4.99 4.40 -3.01
N ARG A 72 -4.90 3.11 -2.64
CA ARG A 72 -5.05 1.99 -3.58
C ARG A 72 -6.51 1.70 -3.90
N GLY A 73 -7.38 1.86 -2.90
CA GLY A 73 -8.83 1.67 -2.96
C GLY A 73 -9.47 2.23 -1.68
N LYS A 74 -10.79 2.11 -1.49
CA LYS A 74 -11.39 2.47 -0.21
C LYS A 74 -11.00 1.46 0.86
N ALA A 75 -11.22 1.84 2.12
CA ALA A 75 -10.82 1.08 3.30
C ALA A 75 -11.53 -0.28 3.48
N ASP A 76 -12.49 -0.61 2.60
CA ASP A 76 -13.25 -1.86 2.58
C ASP A 76 -12.41 -3.00 1.99
N SER A 77 -12.41 -4.15 2.67
CA SER A 77 -11.69 -5.36 2.26
C SER A 77 -12.11 -5.86 0.88
N THR A 78 -13.38 -5.68 0.52
CA THR A 78 -13.94 -6.18 -0.74
C THR A 78 -13.33 -5.47 -1.96
N GLU A 79 -13.12 -4.16 -1.86
CA GLU A 79 -12.50 -3.38 -2.93
C GLU A 79 -11.01 -3.74 -3.11
N LEU A 80 -10.29 -3.96 -2.01
CA LEU A 80 -8.88 -4.39 -2.03
C LEU A 80 -8.71 -5.77 -2.68
N GLU A 81 -9.62 -6.70 -2.42
CA GLU A 81 -9.61 -8.02 -3.06
C GLU A 81 -9.84 -7.89 -4.58
N CYS A 82 -10.82 -7.09 -4.98
CA CYS A 82 -11.10 -6.80 -6.39
C CYS A 82 -9.89 -6.16 -7.09
N LEU A 83 -9.18 -5.23 -6.42
CA LEU A 83 -7.94 -4.65 -6.92
C LEU A 83 -6.84 -5.69 -7.08
N ASN A 84 -6.67 -6.60 -6.13
CA ASN A 84 -5.70 -7.67 -6.22
C ASN A 84 -6.01 -8.62 -7.39
N VAL A 85 -7.28 -8.91 -7.66
CA VAL A 85 -7.69 -9.67 -8.85
C VAL A 85 -7.37 -8.93 -10.15
N ALA A 86 -7.64 -7.62 -10.21
CA ALA A 86 -7.31 -6.80 -11.37
C ALA A 86 -5.80 -6.75 -11.63
N GLU A 87 -5.00 -6.61 -10.57
CA GLU A 87 -3.54 -6.62 -10.64
C GLU A 87 -3.00 -7.98 -11.09
N ARG A 88 -3.56 -9.08 -10.58
CA ARG A 88 -3.27 -10.43 -11.08
C ARG A 88 -3.54 -10.54 -12.57
N ASN A 89 -4.69 -10.08 -13.04
CA ASN A 89 -5.06 -10.16 -14.45
C ASN A 89 -4.09 -9.34 -15.31
N ALA A 90 -3.74 -8.12 -14.88
CA ALA A 90 -2.75 -7.30 -15.58
C ALA A 90 -1.38 -7.99 -15.69
N PHE A 91 -0.95 -8.72 -14.65
CA PHE A 91 0.26 -9.52 -14.70
C PHE A 91 0.15 -10.71 -15.66
N MET A 92 -0.94 -11.46 -15.59
CA MET A 92 -1.18 -12.67 -16.40
C MET A 92 -1.40 -12.34 -17.88
N GLU A 93 -1.97 -11.18 -18.19
CA GLU A 93 -2.10 -10.64 -19.55
C GLU A 93 -0.80 -10.02 -20.07
N GLY A 94 0.22 -9.86 -19.22
CA GLY A 94 1.52 -9.30 -19.60
C GLY A 94 1.54 -7.77 -19.73
N LYS A 95 0.49 -7.08 -19.28
CA LYS A 95 0.44 -5.62 -19.15
C LYS A 95 1.46 -5.14 -18.10
N LYS A 96 1.60 -5.92 -17.03
CA LYS A 96 2.61 -5.73 -15.98
C LYS A 96 3.50 -6.97 -15.92
N LEU A 97 4.80 -6.79 -15.73
CA LEU A 97 5.78 -7.88 -15.85
C LEU A 97 6.44 -8.27 -14.53
N VAL A 98 6.26 -7.44 -13.49
CA VAL A 98 6.72 -7.73 -12.14
C VAL A 98 5.50 -7.84 -11.24
N ALA A 99 5.47 -8.84 -10.36
CA ALA A 99 4.42 -9.02 -9.37
C ALA A 99 5.02 -8.93 -7.97
N ILE A 100 4.36 -8.19 -7.10
CA ILE A 100 4.64 -8.11 -5.67
C ILE A 100 3.42 -8.66 -4.95
N ILE A 101 3.62 -9.70 -4.14
CA ILE A 101 2.57 -10.35 -3.37
C ILE A 101 2.91 -10.27 -1.88
N SER A 102 1.86 -10.18 -1.05
CA SER A 102 1.96 -10.38 0.40
C SER A 102 1.05 -11.52 0.83
N ASP A 103 1.13 -11.94 2.09
CA ASP A 103 0.29 -13.01 2.63
C ASP A 103 -1.22 -12.74 2.42
N ALA A 104 -1.64 -11.47 2.49
CA ALA A 104 -3.01 -11.02 2.20
C ALA A 104 -3.51 -11.30 0.76
N ALA A 105 -2.62 -11.72 -0.15
CA ALA A 105 -2.92 -12.08 -1.53
C ALA A 105 -2.58 -13.55 -1.85
N SER A 106 -2.06 -14.30 -0.87
CA SER A 106 -1.56 -15.67 -1.06
C SER A 106 -2.70 -16.68 -1.33
N THR A 107 -3.89 -16.45 -0.78
CA THR A 107 -5.02 -17.34 -0.96
C THR A 107 -5.71 -17.11 -2.31
N GLY A 108 -5.62 -18.08 -3.22
CA GLY A 108 -6.43 -18.13 -4.45
C GLY A 108 -5.89 -17.36 -5.65
N ILE A 109 -4.72 -16.71 -5.55
CA ILE A 109 -4.07 -16.02 -6.67
C ILE A 109 -3.04 -16.93 -7.33
N SER A 110 -3.35 -17.34 -8.57
CA SER A 110 -2.47 -18.11 -9.44
C SER A 110 -1.67 -17.18 -10.36
N LEU A 111 -0.33 -17.25 -10.26
CA LEU A 111 0.60 -16.50 -11.12
C LEU A 111 1.43 -17.40 -12.04
N GLN A 112 1.07 -18.67 -12.19
CA GLN A 112 1.79 -19.65 -13.00
C GLN A 112 1.91 -19.20 -14.46
N ALA A 113 3.02 -19.58 -15.11
CA ALA A 113 3.23 -19.35 -16.54
C ALA A 113 2.50 -20.42 -17.38
N ASP A 114 1.18 -20.45 -17.27
CA ASP A 114 0.30 -21.42 -17.94
C ASP A 114 0.13 -21.11 -19.43
N ALA A 115 -0.13 -22.12 -20.26
CA ALA A 115 -0.41 -21.95 -21.68
C ALA A 115 -1.68 -21.14 -21.99
N ARG A 116 -2.62 -21.05 -21.03
CA ARG A 116 -3.90 -20.33 -21.12
C ARG A 116 -3.78 -18.81 -20.94
N VAL A 117 -2.62 -18.31 -20.52
CA VAL A 117 -2.40 -16.87 -20.27
C VAL A 117 -1.38 -16.29 -21.23
N LEU A 118 -1.43 -14.97 -21.46
CA LEU A 118 -0.52 -14.30 -22.39
C LEU A 118 0.91 -14.23 -21.82
N ASN A 119 1.06 -13.96 -20.52
CA ASN A 119 2.36 -13.85 -19.88
C ASN A 119 2.93 -15.23 -19.49
N ARG A 120 3.53 -15.89 -20.48
CA ARG A 120 4.14 -17.23 -20.36
C ARG A 120 5.63 -17.20 -19.98
N ARG A 121 6.17 -16.05 -19.56
CA ARG A 121 7.59 -15.91 -19.19
C ARG A 121 7.94 -16.79 -17.99
N ARG A 122 9.14 -17.36 -17.98
CA ARG A 122 9.66 -18.12 -16.82
C ARG A 122 9.60 -17.25 -15.57
N ARG A 123 9.04 -17.79 -14.47
CA ARG A 123 8.97 -17.06 -13.21
C ARG A 123 10.34 -17.06 -12.53
N VAL A 124 10.71 -15.88 -12.04
CA VAL A 124 11.90 -15.64 -11.23
C VAL A 124 11.37 -15.00 -9.95
N HIS A 125 11.66 -15.64 -8.83
CA HIS A 125 11.13 -15.29 -7.51
C HIS A 125 12.25 -14.73 -6.65
#